data_AF-A0A293NKT8-F1
#
_entry.id   AF-A0A293NKT8-F1
#
_cell.length_a   1.000
_cell.length_b   1.000
_cell.length_c   1.000
_cell.angle_alpha   90.00
_cell.angle_beta   90.00
_cell.angle_gamma   90.00
#
_symmetry.space_group_name_H-M   'P 1'
#
loop_
_entity.id
_entity.type
_entity.pdbx_description
1 polymer ?
#
loop_
_entity_poly.entity_id
_entity_poly.type
_entity_poly.pdbx_seq_one_letter_code
_entity_poly.pdbx_strand_id
1 'polypeptide(L)'
;MHVQRRFTTKGQDVFNTVEWEQRSSRITNADGSVVFEMNDAWIPAQWSQLATDIMVSKYFRKAGVPQYKDDGTAVVADDGTPVTGPERSARQVIHRLAGCWRAWGEKHGYFNTTEDADTFYDELCWMMLHQVSAPNSPQWFNTGLHWAYGISGPAQGHWVNDPTSGEAMLAHDAYSHPQPHACFIQSIDDDLVGEGGI
;
A
#
# COMPACT_ATOMS: atom_id res chain seq x y z
N MET A 1 12.26 -19.34 -4.58
CA MET A 1 13.04 -18.18 -5.02
C MET A 1 14.07 -17.84 -3.96
N HIS A 2 15.35 -17.82 -4.34
CA HIS A 2 16.41 -17.22 -3.53
C HIS A 2 16.46 -15.71 -3.85
N VAL A 3 16.52 -14.87 -2.82
CA VAL A 3 16.67 -13.41 -2.93
C VAL A 3 18.03 -12.99 -2.37
N GLN A 4 18.87 -12.42 -3.24
CA GLN A 4 20.18 -11.90 -2.84
C GLN A 4 20.03 -10.49 -2.26
N ARG A 5 20.57 -10.27 -1.05
CA ARG A 5 20.65 -8.96 -0.41
C ARG A 5 21.67 -8.07 -1.13
N ARG A 6 21.30 -6.81 -1.43
CA ARG A 6 22.12 -5.87 -2.21
C ARG A 6 22.27 -4.51 -1.54
N PHE A 7 21.17 -3.94 -1.09
CA PHE A 7 21.15 -2.59 -0.50
C PHE A 7 21.07 -2.59 1.02
N THR A 8 20.59 -3.68 1.61
CA THR A 8 20.29 -3.76 3.04
C THR A 8 21.26 -4.65 3.79
N THR A 9 21.20 -4.62 5.13
CA THR A 9 21.99 -5.49 6.01
C THR A 9 21.06 -6.31 6.89
N LYS A 10 21.32 -7.62 7.03
CA LYS A 10 20.52 -8.51 7.87
C LYS A 10 20.48 -8.01 9.32
N GLY A 11 19.28 -7.98 9.89
CA GLY A 11 19.05 -7.57 11.28
C GLY A 11 19.07 -6.06 11.52
N GLN A 12 19.30 -5.25 10.48
CA GLN A 12 19.11 -3.81 10.55
C GLN A 12 17.69 -3.45 10.09
N ASP A 13 17.03 -2.56 10.83
CA ASP A 13 15.76 -1.99 10.42
C ASP A 13 15.97 -1.12 9.18
N VAL A 14 15.40 -1.55 8.05
CA VAL A 14 15.51 -0.85 6.77
C VAL A 14 15.04 0.60 6.86
N PHE A 15 14.08 0.94 7.72
CA PHE A 15 13.60 2.32 7.81
C PHE A 15 14.58 3.26 8.52
N ASN A 16 15.62 2.74 9.16
CA ASN A 16 16.73 3.54 9.71
C ASN A 16 17.79 3.89 8.65
N THR A 17 17.59 3.50 7.39
CA THR A 17 18.51 3.84 6.28
C THR A 17 18.28 5.24 5.72
N VAL A 18 17.25 5.94 6.19
CA VAL A 18 16.91 7.32 5.81
C VAL A 18 16.64 8.16 7.05
N GLU A 19 16.92 9.44 6.97
CA GLU A 19 16.48 10.42 7.97
C GLU A 19 15.00 10.76 7.74
N TRP A 20 14.25 10.94 8.82
CA TRP A 20 12.82 11.24 8.78
C TRP A 20 12.55 12.67 9.24
N GLU A 21 11.65 13.36 8.56
CA GLU A 21 11.19 14.67 8.98
C GLU A 21 9.66 14.79 8.86
N GLN A 22 9.10 15.67 9.70
CA GLN A 22 7.70 16.02 9.63
C GLN A 22 7.50 17.13 8.62
N ARG A 23 6.56 16.93 7.70
CA ARG A 23 6.17 17.91 6.69
C ARG A 23 4.67 18.10 6.66
N SER A 24 4.26 19.30 6.30
CA SER A 24 2.88 19.61 5.96
C SER A 24 2.66 19.43 4.47
N SER A 25 1.49 18.89 4.11
CA SER A 25 0.98 18.89 2.75
C SER A 25 -0.33 19.66 2.70
N ARG A 26 -0.40 20.65 1.81
CA ARG A 26 -1.55 21.53 1.66
C ARG A 26 -1.87 21.73 0.18
N ILE A 27 -3.08 21.36 -0.21
CA ILE A 27 -3.59 21.53 -1.57
C ILE A 27 -4.66 22.62 -1.53
N THR A 28 -4.50 23.64 -2.38
CA THR A 28 -5.43 24.75 -2.52
C THR A 28 -6.02 24.85 -3.92
N ASN A 29 -7.23 25.38 -4.00
CA ASN A 29 -7.83 25.82 -5.26
C ASN A 29 -7.19 27.12 -5.77
N ALA A 30 -7.50 27.51 -7.00
CA ALA A 30 -7.02 28.75 -7.61
C ALA A 30 -7.50 30.02 -6.86
N ASP A 31 -8.61 29.94 -6.13
CA ASP A 31 -9.14 31.00 -5.27
C ASP A 31 -8.48 31.06 -3.88
N GLY A 32 -7.51 30.17 -3.60
CA GLY A 32 -6.80 30.09 -2.33
C GLY A 32 -7.50 29.27 -1.24
N SER A 33 -8.71 28.75 -1.50
CA SER A 33 -9.41 27.86 -0.56
C SER A 33 -8.68 26.51 -0.41
N VAL A 34 -8.71 25.94 0.81
CA VAL A 34 -8.03 24.67 1.11
C VAL A 34 -8.91 23.50 0.69
N VAL A 35 -8.37 22.65 -0.19
CA VAL A 35 -8.99 21.39 -0.61
C VAL A 35 -8.64 20.27 0.35
N PHE A 36 -7.37 20.24 0.77
CA PHE A 36 -6.85 19.21 1.65
C PHE A 36 -5.64 19.76 2.40
N GLU A 37 -5.53 19.44 3.69
CA GLU A 37 -4.37 19.75 4.49
C GLU A 37 -4.09 18.61 5.46
N MET A 38 -2.82 18.23 5.59
CA MET A 38 -2.34 17.34 6.64
C MET A 38 -1.01 17.88 7.13
N ASN A 39 -0.96 18.11 8.44
CA ASN A 39 0.24 18.51 9.15
C ASN A 39 0.90 17.27 9.77
N ASP A 40 2.21 17.40 10.01
CA ASP A 40 3.03 16.42 10.72
C ASP A 40 3.08 15.04 10.05
N ALA A 41 3.14 15.01 8.71
CA ALA A 41 3.36 13.77 7.97
C ALA A 41 4.85 13.41 7.99
N TRP A 42 5.17 12.19 8.43
CA TRP A 42 6.52 11.66 8.48
C TRP A 42 6.97 11.16 7.11
N ILE A 43 7.94 11.85 6.52
CA ILE A 43 8.46 11.60 5.17
C ILE A 43 9.99 11.51 5.24
N PRO A 44 10.65 10.70 4.40
CA PRO A 44 12.11 10.73 4.30
C PRO A 44 12.61 12.12 3.89
N ALA A 45 13.60 12.64 4.61
CA ALA A 45 14.12 14.00 4.46
C ALA A 45 14.61 14.30 3.03
N GLN A 46 15.17 13.29 2.36
CA GLN A 46 15.66 13.42 0.99
C GLN A 46 14.57 13.52 -0.08
N TRP A 47 13.31 13.23 0.24
CA TRP A 47 12.21 13.39 -0.73
C TRP A 47 11.96 14.88 -0.98
N SER A 48 11.43 15.24 -2.15
CA SER A 48 11.02 16.62 -2.41
C SER A 48 9.68 16.95 -1.74
N GLN A 49 9.37 18.25 -1.61
CA GLN A 49 8.05 18.68 -1.17
C GLN A 49 6.96 18.18 -2.15
N LEU A 50 7.21 18.19 -3.46
CA LEU A 50 6.27 17.64 -4.43
C LEU A 50 5.99 16.14 -4.21
N ALA A 51 7.03 15.34 -3.92
CA ALA A 51 6.86 13.93 -3.59
C ALA A 51 6.07 13.76 -2.28
N THR A 52 6.29 14.64 -1.30
CA THR A 52 5.51 14.71 -0.05
C THR A 52 4.04 14.95 -0.35
N ASP A 53 3.74 15.98 -1.17
CA ASP A 53 2.36 16.34 -1.50
C ASP A 53 1.63 15.25 -2.25
N ILE A 54 2.30 14.58 -3.19
CA ILE A 54 1.73 13.43 -3.91
C ILE A 54 1.49 12.26 -2.95
N MET A 55 2.49 11.90 -2.14
CA MET A 55 2.39 10.79 -1.19
C MET A 55 1.21 11.01 -0.22
N VAL A 56 1.16 12.18 0.41
CA VAL A 56 0.14 12.50 1.40
C VAL A 56 -1.23 12.64 0.75
N SER A 57 -1.36 13.36 -0.36
CA SER A 57 -2.69 13.62 -0.94
C SER A 57 -3.30 12.42 -1.67
N LYS A 58 -2.48 11.59 -2.32
CA LYS A 58 -2.94 10.49 -3.17
C LYS A 58 -2.84 9.13 -2.48
N TYR A 59 -1.73 8.84 -1.80
CA TYR A 59 -1.41 7.47 -1.40
C TYR A 59 -1.66 7.16 0.08
N PHE A 60 -1.63 8.17 0.96
CA PHE A 60 -2.05 7.98 2.35
C PHE A 60 -3.53 7.64 2.42
N ARG A 61 -3.84 6.50 3.03
CA ARG A 61 -5.18 6.12 3.43
C ARG A 61 -5.70 7.16 4.41
N LYS A 62 -6.94 7.63 4.20
CA LYS A 62 -7.50 8.76 4.97
C LYS A 62 -8.26 8.37 6.24
N ALA A 63 -8.68 7.11 6.34
CA ALA A 63 -9.47 6.62 7.47
C ALA A 63 -9.36 5.10 7.61
N GLY A 64 -9.69 4.61 8.81
CA GLY A 64 -9.72 3.18 9.14
C GLY A 64 -8.37 2.59 9.55
N VAL A 65 -7.31 3.40 9.62
CA VAL A 65 -5.97 2.95 10.02
C VAL A 65 -5.88 3.01 11.55
N PRO A 66 -5.58 1.91 12.25
CA PRO A 66 -5.41 1.92 13.71
C PRO A 66 -4.35 2.94 14.14
N GLN A 67 -4.65 3.72 15.18
CA GLN A 67 -3.76 4.72 15.72
C GLN A 67 -2.97 4.17 16.92
N TYR A 68 -1.73 4.61 17.05
CA TYR A 68 -0.81 4.16 18.10
C TYR A 68 -0.18 5.39 18.77
N LYS A 69 0.15 5.25 20.05
CA LYS A 69 0.97 6.22 20.78
C LYS A 69 2.44 6.04 20.41
N ASP A 70 3.28 6.98 20.84
CA ASP A 70 4.73 6.97 20.57
C ASP A 70 5.45 5.73 21.13
N ASP A 71 4.90 5.13 22.19
CA ASP A 71 5.41 3.87 22.79
C ASP A 71 4.95 2.61 22.04
N GLY A 72 4.21 2.76 20.94
CA GLY A 72 3.66 1.67 20.14
C GLY A 72 2.40 1.04 20.70
N THR A 73 1.85 1.55 21.81
CA THR A 73 0.57 1.06 22.35
C THR A 73 -0.60 1.55 21.48
N ALA A 74 -1.55 0.65 21.21
CA ALA A 74 -2.75 1.00 20.45
C ALA A 74 -3.58 2.04 21.21
N VAL A 75 -4.07 3.05 20.50
CA VAL A 75 -5.06 3.99 21.03
C VAL A 75 -6.41 3.30 20.95
N VAL A 76 -7.07 3.14 22.09
CA VAL A 76 -8.40 2.52 22.21
C VAL A 76 -9.40 3.52 22.76
N ALA A 77 -10.64 3.43 22.31
CA ALA A 77 -11.76 4.17 22.87
C ALA A 77 -12.21 3.56 24.22
N ASP A 78 -13.12 4.25 24.91
CA ASP A 78 -13.62 3.82 26.22
C ASP A 78 -14.29 2.43 26.19
N ASP A 79 -14.83 2.03 25.04
CA ASP A 79 -15.45 0.72 24.81
C ASP A 79 -14.45 -0.39 24.43
N GLY A 80 -13.15 -0.06 24.40
CA GLY A 80 -12.06 -0.97 24.04
C GLY A 80 -11.82 -1.14 22.54
N THR A 81 -12.59 -0.46 21.67
CA THR A 81 -12.36 -0.53 20.22
C THR A 81 -11.14 0.31 19.78
N PRO A 82 -10.37 -0.11 18.76
CA PRO A 82 -9.26 0.69 18.26
C PRO A 82 -9.73 2.02 17.69
N VAL A 83 -9.10 3.11 18.12
CA VAL A 83 -9.26 4.41 17.46
C VAL A 83 -8.58 4.35 16.10
N THR A 84 -9.30 4.79 15.06
CA THR A 84 -8.79 4.78 13.69
C THR A 84 -8.68 6.20 13.13
N GLY A 85 -7.80 6.35 12.12
CA GLY A 85 -7.49 7.63 11.49
C GLY A 85 -6.79 7.43 10.13
N PRO A 86 -6.08 8.45 9.63
CA PRO A 86 -5.30 8.34 8.41
C PRO A 86 -3.94 7.66 8.64
N GLU A 87 -3.30 7.23 7.55
CA GLU A 87 -1.84 7.08 7.50
C GLU A 87 -1.20 8.47 7.70
N ARG A 88 -0.09 8.51 8.46
CA ARG A 88 0.69 9.72 8.77
C ARG A 88 2.17 9.57 8.44
N SER A 89 2.59 8.43 7.90
CA SER A 89 3.98 8.18 7.55
C SER A 89 4.12 7.41 6.24
N ALA A 90 5.10 7.79 5.41
CA ALA A 90 5.47 6.99 4.24
C ALA A 90 5.93 5.57 4.65
N ARG A 91 6.42 5.40 5.89
CA ARG A 91 6.75 4.09 6.48
C ARG A 91 5.55 3.15 6.47
N GLN A 92 4.37 3.66 6.82
CA GLN A 92 3.13 2.87 6.88
C GLN A 92 2.73 2.37 5.49
N VAL A 93 2.74 3.27 4.50
CA VAL A 93 2.42 2.95 3.11
C VAL A 93 3.37 1.89 2.57
N ILE A 94 4.68 2.14 2.69
CA ILE A 94 5.73 1.23 2.20
C ILE A 94 5.64 -0.13 2.90
N HIS A 95 5.40 -0.15 4.21
CA HIS A 95 5.22 -1.37 4.98
C HIS A 95 4.03 -2.19 4.50
N ARG A 96 2.85 -1.57 4.31
CA ARG A 96 1.68 -2.33 3.83
C ARG A 96 1.88 -2.90 2.43
N LEU A 97 2.62 -2.20 1.56
CA LEU A 97 2.98 -2.69 0.23
C LEU A 97 3.92 -3.90 0.33
N ALA A 98 5.14 -3.68 0.84
CA ALA A 98 6.19 -4.69 0.88
C ALA A 98 5.80 -5.90 1.75
N GLY A 99 5.15 -5.64 2.88
CA GLY A 99 4.70 -6.68 3.80
C GLY A 99 3.59 -7.54 3.22
N CYS A 100 2.62 -6.95 2.52
CA CYS A 100 1.57 -7.71 1.86
C CYS A 100 2.13 -8.58 0.73
N TRP A 101 3.04 -8.05 -0.11
CA TRP A 101 3.67 -8.86 -1.16
C TRP A 101 4.53 -9.99 -0.58
N ARG A 102 5.28 -9.73 0.50
CA ARG A 102 6.01 -10.78 1.23
C ARG A 102 5.04 -11.85 1.72
N ALA A 103 3.97 -11.46 2.41
CA ALA A 103 3.00 -12.41 2.98
C ALA A 103 2.33 -13.28 1.90
N TRP A 104 2.02 -12.71 0.73
CA TRP A 104 1.56 -13.49 -0.42
C TRP A 104 2.62 -14.46 -0.94
N GLY A 105 3.87 -13.99 -1.09
CA GLY A 105 4.98 -14.86 -1.49
C GLY A 105 5.20 -16.03 -0.53
N GLU A 106 5.09 -15.79 0.78
CA GLU A 106 5.17 -16.85 1.80
C GLU A 106 3.98 -17.82 1.69
N LYS A 107 2.75 -17.29 1.63
CA LYS A 107 1.51 -18.08 1.50
C LYS A 107 1.54 -19.02 0.29
N HIS A 108 2.14 -18.58 -0.82
CA HIS A 108 2.21 -19.34 -2.06
C HIS A 108 3.55 -20.08 -2.26
N GLY A 109 4.40 -20.15 -1.23
CA GLY A 109 5.63 -20.96 -1.26
C GLY A 109 6.69 -20.42 -2.23
N TYR A 110 6.71 -19.11 -2.49
CA TYR A 110 7.63 -18.51 -3.44
C TYR A 110 9.06 -18.43 -2.91
N PHE A 111 9.29 -18.37 -1.60
CA PHE A 111 10.62 -18.21 -1.01
C PHE A 111 11.24 -19.56 -0.64
N ASN A 112 12.55 -19.71 -0.87
CA ASN A 112 13.26 -20.94 -0.47
C ASN A 112 13.43 -21.01 1.05
N THR A 113 13.60 -19.86 1.71
CA THR A 113 13.81 -19.73 3.15
C THR A 113 13.08 -18.50 3.70
N THR A 114 12.88 -18.46 5.03
CA THR A 114 12.39 -17.24 5.71
C THR A 114 13.33 -16.05 5.50
N GLU A 115 14.64 -16.30 5.43
CA GLU A 115 15.63 -15.25 5.17
C GLU A 115 15.49 -14.63 3.78
N ASP A 116 15.06 -15.40 2.77
CA ASP A 116 14.74 -14.86 1.45
C ASP A 116 13.50 -13.94 1.52
N ALA A 117 12.50 -14.29 2.32
CA ALA A 117 11.30 -13.48 2.52
C ALA A 117 11.60 -12.17 3.27
N ASP A 118 12.42 -12.23 4.31
CA ASP A 118 12.89 -11.04 5.04
C ASP A 118 13.73 -10.15 4.12
N THR A 119 14.64 -10.74 3.34
CA THR A 119 15.46 -10.00 2.37
C THR A 119 14.61 -9.35 1.28
N PHE A 120 13.59 -10.04 0.78
CA PHE A 120 12.64 -9.48 -0.19
C PHE A 120 11.93 -8.24 0.36
N TYR A 121 11.44 -8.32 1.60
CA TYR A 121 10.79 -7.20 2.27
C TYR A 121 11.74 -6.02 2.46
N ASP A 122 12.93 -6.27 2.99
CA ASP A 122 13.94 -5.24 3.27
C ASP A 122 14.38 -4.52 1.98
N GLU A 123 14.74 -5.27 0.94
CA GLU A 123 15.22 -4.69 -0.32
C GLU A 123 14.13 -3.84 -0.99
N LEU A 124 12.86 -4.28 -0.99
CA LEU A 124 11.76 -3.49 -1.55
C LEU A 124 11.47 -2.23 -0.75
N CYS A 125 11.48 -2.30 0.58
CA CYS A 125 11.34 -1.13 1.43
C CYS A 125 12.46 -0.13 1.14
N TRP A 126 13.71 -0.59 1.08
CA TRP A 126 14.86 0.26 0.81
C TRP A 126 14.73 0.95 -0.56
N MET A 127 14.39 0.19 -1.61
CA MET A 127 14.26 0.73 -2.96
C MET A 127 13.16 1.80 -3.06
N MET A 128 12.03 1.63 -2.36
CA MET A 128 10.98 2.64 -2.33
C MET A 128 11.38 3.87 -1.51
N LEU A 129 12.03 3.68 -0.34
CA LEU A 129 12.53 4.79 0.50
C LEU A 129 13.56 5.65 -0.23
N HIS A 130 14.42 5.03 -1.03
CA HIS A 130 15.47 5.71 -1.81
C HIS A 130 15.04 6.09 -3.23
N GLN A 131 13.76 5.92 -3.55
CA GLN A 131 13.17 6.22 -4.87
C GLN A 131 13.91 5.53 -6.05
N VAL A 132 14.48 4.35 -5.82
CA VAL A 132 15.13 3.51 -6.83
C VAL A 132 14.11 2.71 -7.64
N SER A 133 12.97 2.38 -7.03
CA SER A 133 11.84 1.79 -7.74
C SER A 133 10.51 2.24 -7.13
N ALA A 134 9.46 2.19 -7.95
CA ALA A 134 8.09 2.43 -7.54
C ALA A 134 7.14 1.53 -8.34
N PRO A 135 6.15 0.89 -7.72
CA PRO A 135 5.09 0.20 -8.45
C PRO A 135 4.13 1.20 -9.11
N ASN A 136 3.25 0.70 -9.98
CA ASN A 136 2.18 1.51 -10.58
C ASN A 136 1.18 2.05 -9.53
N SER A 137 0.43 3.10 -9.87
CA SER A 137 -0.43 3.81 -8.91
C SER A 137 -1.49 2.94 -8.19
N PRO A 138 -2.21 2.00 -8.86
CA PRO A 138 -3.14 1.09 -8.18
C PRO A 138 -2.53 0.31 -7.01
N GLN A 139 -1.25 -0.06 -7.10
CA GLN A 139 -0.57 -0.74 -5.99
C GLN A 139 -0.53 0.15 -4.75
N TRP A 140 -0.13 1.42 -4.90
CA TRP A 140 -0.08 2.38 -3.81
C TRP A 140 -1.45 2.62 -3.18
N PHE A 141 -2.53 2.64 -3.97
CA PHE A 141 -3.87 2.89 -3.42
C PHE A 141 -4.42 1.73 -2.60
N ASN A 142 -4.26 0.50 -3.07
CA ASN A 142 -5.08 -0.62 -2.59
C ASN A 142 -4.30 -1.71 -1.85
N THR A 143 -3.01 -1.89 -2.16
CA THR A 143 -2.25 -3.04 -1.68
C THR A 143 -2.02 -2.98 -0.18
N GLY A 144 -2.27 -4.10 0.48
CA GLY A 144 -1.97 -4.28 1.89
C GLY A 144 -2.90 -3.56 2.86
N LEU A 145 -3.93 -2.84 2.41
CA LEU A 145 -4.91 -2.20 3.31
C LEU A 145 -5.61 -3.24 4.20
N HIS A 146 -6.05 -4.34 3.60
CA HIS A 146 -6.64 -5.44 4.37
C HIS A 146 -5.59 -6.18 5.20
N TRP A 147 -4.41 -6.47 4.63
CA TRP A 147 -3.35 -7.21 5.31
C TRP A 147 -2.80 -6.47 6.55
N ALA A 148 -2.51 -5.17 6.42
CA ALA A 148 -1.91 -4.39 7.50
C ALA A 148 -2.94 -3.88 8.52
N TYR A 149 -4.15 -3.56 8.07
CA TYR A 149 -5.12 -2.81 8.88
C TYR A 149 -6.48 -3.49 9.04
N GLY A 150 -6.71 -4.64 8.38
CA GLY A 150 -8.04 -5.28 8.34
C GLY A 150 -9.09 -4.46 7.59
N ILE A 151 -8.70 -3.42 6.84
CA ILE A 151 -9.63 -2.58 6.11
C ILE A 151 -10.20 -3.39 4.94
N SER A 152 -11.52 -3.53 4.93
CA SER A 152 -12.30 -4.08 3.81
C SER A 152 -13.14 -2.97 3.15
N GLY A 153 -13.96 -3.32 2.17
CA GLY A 153 -14.83 -2.40 1.45
C GLY A 153 -15.84 -3.15 0.58
N PRO A 154 -16.92 -2.50 0.13
CA PRO A 154 -17.91 -3.16 -0.73
C PRO A 154 -17.24 -3.72 -1.99
N ALA A 155 -17.75 -4.85 -2.49
CA ALA A 155 -17.32 -5.41 -3.77
C ALA A 155 -17.41 -4.35 -4.88
N GLN A 156 -16.37 -4.26 -5.70
CA GLN A 156 -16.27 -3.23 -6.76
C GLN A 156 -16.47 -3.81 -8.17
N GLY A 157 -16.80 -5.09 -8.27
CA GLY A 157 -17.02 -5.77 -9.55
C GLY A 157 -15.74 -6.23 -10.25
N HIS A 158 -14.57 -6.18 -9.59
CA HIS A 158 -13.36 -6.76 -10.14
C HIS A 158 -13.30 -8.27 -9.92
N TRP A 159 -12.61 -8.94 -10.84
CA TRP A 159 -12.44 -10.39 -10.85
C TRP A 159 -11.12 -10.79 -10.19
N VAL A 160 -11.13 -11.96 -9.58
CA VAL A 160 -9.96 -12.62 -8.99
C VAL A 160 -9.95 -14.07 -9.46
N ASN A 161 -8.76 -14.65 -9.58
CA ASN A 161 -8.60 -16.04 -10.00
C ASN A 161 -8.25 -16.89 -8.78
N ASP A 162 -8.88 -18.06 -8.67
CA ASP A 162 -8.41 -19.09 -7.74
C ASP A 162 -7.04 -19.59 -8.21
N PRO A 163 -5.99 -19.54 -7.37
CA PRO A 163 -4.64 -19.90 -7.79
C PRO A 163 -4.43 -21.40 -8.02
N THR A 164 -5.39 -22.25 -7.59
CA THR A 164 -5.32 -23.70 -7.72
C THR A 164 -6.10 -24.18 -8.94
N SER A 165 -7.36 -23.75 -9.10
CA SER A 165 -8.21 -24.13 -10.24
C SER A 165 -8.04 -23.24 -11.46
N GLY A 166 -7.59 -21.99 -11.26
CA GLY A 166 -7.51 -20.96 -12.29
C GLY A 166 -8.85 -20.27 -12.60
N GLU A 167 -9.95 -20.72 -11.98
CA GLU A 167 -11.30 -20.19 -12.22
C GLU A 167 -11.40 -18.72 -11.78
N ALA A 168 -11.99 -17.89 -12.65
CA ALA A 168 -12.23 -16.50 -12.34
C ALA A 168 -13.56 -16.35 -11.60
N MET A 169 -13.54 -15.59 -10.51
CA MET A 169 -14.71 -15.26 -9.70
C MET A 169 -14.72 -13.77 -9.34
N LEU A 170 -15.89 -13.23 -9.03
CA LEU A 170 -15.97 -11.86 -8.51
C LEU A 170 -15.35 -11.79 -7.12
N ALA A 171 -14.58 -10.73 -6.88
CA ALA A 171 -14.07 -10.44 -5.55
C ALA A 171 -15.23 -10.13 -4.57
N HIS A 172 -15.18 -10.74 -3.39
CA HIS A 172 -16.19 -10.52 -2.35
C HIS A 172 -16.10 -9.13 -1.70
N ASP A 173 -14.92 -8.51 -1.74
CA ASP A 173 -14.67 -7.19 -1.16
C ASP A 173 -13.54 -6.45 -1.90
N ALA A 174 -13.38 -5.16 -1.60
CA ALA A 174 -12.45 -4.28 -2.29
C ALA A 174 -10.95 -4.54 -2.03
N TYR A 175 -10.58 -5.11 -0.87
CA TYR A 175 -9.21 -5.01 -0.36
C TYR A 175 -8.58 -6.32 0.11
N SER A 176 -9.35 -7.40 0.34
CA SER A 176 -8.76 -8.73 0.62
C SER A 176 -8.00 -9.28 -0.58
N HIS A 177 -8.55 -9.05 -1.78
CA HIS A 177 -7.92 -9.28 -3.08
C HIS A 177 -8.04 -7.98 -3.88
N PRO A 178 -7.17 -6.99 -3.59
CA PRO A 178 -7.29 -5.67 -4.20
C PRO A 178 -7.04 -5.74 -5.70
N GLN A 179 -7.65 -4.84 -6.49
CA GLN A 179 -7.26 -4.61 -7.88
C GLN A 179 -6.01 -3.70 -7.92
N PRO A 180 -4.81 -4.23 -8.19
CA PRO A 180 -3.57 -3.47 -8.06
C PRO A 180 -2.85 -3.36 -9.42
N HIS A 181 -3.58 -3.59 -10.52
CA HIS A 181 -3.09 -3.52 -11.89
C HIS A 181 -3.70 -2.30 -12.60
N ALA A 182 -2.89 -1.62 -13.41
CA ALA A 182 -3.29 -0.40 -14.11
C ALA A 182 -3.67 -0.61 -15.58
N CYS A 183 -3.41 -1.80 -16.11
CA CYS A 183 -3.52 -2.10 -17.53
C CYS A 183 -4.42 -3.31 -17.73
N PHE A 184 -5.37 -3.20 -18.66
CA PHE A 184 -6.34 -4.24 -18.99
C PHE A 184 -6.43 -4.37 -20.50
N ILE A 185 -6.64 -5.59 -20.97
CA ILE A 185 -6.96 -5.89 -22.36
C ILE A 185 -8.35 -6.51 -22.34
N GLN A 186 -9.27 -5.93 -23.09
CA GLN A 186 -10.63 -6.44 -23.23
C GLN A 186 -10.84 -6.83 -24.70
N SER A 187 -11.50 -7.96 -24.93
CA SER A 187 -12.10 -8.29 -26.22
C SER A 187 -13.48 -7.66 -26.28
N ILE A 188 -13.89 -7.25 -27.48
CA ILE A 188 -15.24 -6.83 -27.79
C ILE A 188 -15.72 -7.79 -28.88
N ASP A 189 -16.87 -8.40 -28.68
CA ASP A 189 -17.48 -9.26 -29.69
C ASP A 189 -18.27 -8.38 -30.67
N ASP A 190 -18.31 -8.78 -31.95
CA ASP A 190 -19.08 -8.09 -32.99
C ASP A 190 -20.58 -8.44 -32.86
N ASP A 191 -21.17 -8.01 -31.75
CA ASP A 191 -22.61 -8.08 -31.46
C ASP A 191 -23.14 -6.64 -31.30
N LEU A 192 -24.31 -6.37 -31.87
CA LEU A 192 -24.89 -5.03 -31.93
C LEU A 192 -25.76 -4.70 -30.69
N VAL A 193 -26.25 -5.71 -29.96
CA VAL A 193 -27.29 -5.50 -28.92
C VAL A 193 -27.09 -6.40 -27.68
N GLY A 194 -26.35 -7.50 -27.82
CA GLY A 194 -26.10 -8.46 -26.74
C GLY A 194 -25.06 -8.02 -25.70
N GLU A 195 -25.02 -8.73 -24.58
CA GLU A 195 -23.97 -8.59 -23.56
C GLU A 195 -22.62 -9.01 -24.16
N GLY A 196 -21.63 -8.10 -24.18
CA GLY A 196 -20.34 -8.30 -24.87
C GLY A 196 -20.26 -7.69 -26.28
N GLY A 197 -21.37 -7.14 -26.78
CA GLY A 197 -21.43 -6.34 -28.00
C GLY A 197 -20.88 -4.92 -27.84
N ILE A 198 -20.86 -4.15 -28.94
CA ILE A 198 -20.38 -2.75 -29.00
C ILE A 198 -21.16 -1.83 -28.06
#